data_AF-A0A653DUC1-F1
#
_entry.id   AF-A0A653DUC1-F1
#
_cell.length_a   1.000
_cell.length_b   1.000
_cell.length_c   1.000
_cell.angle_alpha   90.00
_cell.angle_beta   90.00
_cell.angle_gamma   90.00
#
_symmetry.space_group_name_H-M   'P 1'
#
loop_
_entity.id
_entity.type
_entity.pdbx_description
1 polymer ?
#
loop_
_entity_poly.entity_id
_entity_poly.type
_entity_poly.pdbx_seq_one_letter_code
_entity_poly.pdbx_strand_id
1 'polypeptide(L)' 'MEVMKKRRLAANARERRRMNSLNDAFDRLRDVVPSLGNDRKLSKFETLQMAQTYIAALHELLQRD' A
#
# COMPACT_ATOMS: atom_id res chain seq x y z
N MET A 1 13.16 35.66 3.13
CA MET A 1 12.87 34.76 1.97
C MET A 1 13.57 33.40 2.07
N GLU A 2 14.87 33.35 2.38
CA GLU A 2 15.63 32.09 2.36
C GLU A 2 15.23 31.06 3.45
N VAL A 3 14.93 31.52 4.67
CA VAL A 3 14.46 30.66 5.77
C VAL A 3 13.14 29.95 5.44
N MET A 4 12.19 30.66 4.82
CA MET A 4 10.93 30.09 4.34
C MET A 4 11.16 29.00 3.29
N LYS A 5 12.09 29.22 2.34
CA LYS A 5 12.47 28.24 1.33
C LYS A 5 13.07 26.99 1.96
N LYS A 6 13.98 27.13 2.94
CA LYS A 6 14.58 26.01 3.68
C LYS A 6 13.53 25.20 4.45
N ARG A 7 12.57 25.86 5.12
CA ARG A 7 11.46 25.19 5.83
C ARG A 7 10.57 24.39 4.89
N ARG A 8 10.22 24.95 3.73
CA ARG A 8 9.42 24.25 2.70
C ARG A 8 10.14 23.02 2.16
N LEU A 9 11.44 23.13 1.87
CA LEU A 9 12.24 21.99 1.41
C LEU A 9 12.28 20.87 2.46
N ALA A 10 12.49 21.20 3.73
CA ALA A 10 12.48 20.23 4.82
C ALA A 10 11.11 19.55 4.98
N ALA A 11 10.00 20.31 4.83
CA ALA A 11 8.65 19.75 4.86
C ALA A 11 8.40 18.76 3.71
N ASN A 12 8.78 19.13 2.48
CA ASN A 12 8.64 18.24 1.31
C ASN A 12 9.47 16.97 1.46
N ALA A 13 10.67 17.05 2.04
CA ALA A 13 11.51 15.88 2.30
C ALA A 13 10.90 14.95 3.37
N ARG A 14 10.19 15.50 4.36
CA ARG A 14 9.46 14.68 5.35
C ARG A 14 8.27 13.98 4.72
N GLU A 15 7.46 14.68 3.93
CA GLU A 15 6.29 14.06 3.29
C GLU A 15 6.71 12.97 2.28
N ARG A 16 7.82 13.18 1.55
CA ARG A 16 8.37 12.15 0.67
C ARG A 16 8.75 10.87 1.43
N ARG A 17 9.41 11.00 2.60
CA ARG A 17 9.76 9.84 3.45
C ARG A 17 8.52 9.13 3.98
N ARG A 18 7.50 9.88 4.39
CA ARG A 18 6.20 9.35 4.82
C ARG A 18 5.53 8.55 3.69
N MET A 19 5.50 9.11 2.48
CA MET A 19 4.90 8.46 1.32
C MET A 19 5.68 7.21 0.88
N ASN A 20 7.02 7.23 0.96
CA ASN A 20 7.83 6.03 0.70
C ASN A 20 7.48 4.90 1.68
N SER A 21 7.41 5.22 2.99
CA SER A 21 7.02 4.23 4.01
C SER A 21 5.63 3.62 3.75
N LEU A 22 4.69 4.45 3.28
CA LEU A 22 3.36 4.00 2.88
C LEU A 22 3.41 3.09 1.65
N ASN A 23 4.20 3.44 0.64
CA ASN A 23 4.35 2.64 -0.58
C ASN A 23 4.99 1.28 -0.26
N ASP A 24 6.00 1.24 0.62
CA ASP A 24 6.61 -0.01 1.09
C ASP A 24 5.60 -0.92 1.80
N ALA A 25 4.68 -0.34 2.58
CA ALA A 25 3.60 -1.10 3.21
C ALA A 25 2.60 -1.66 2.18
N PHE A 26 2.28 -0.88 1.15
CA PHE A 26 1.46 -1.36 0.03
C PHE A 26 2.15 -2.48 -0.75
N ASP A 27 3.47 -2.43 -0.91
CA ASP A 27 4.21 -3.48 -1.61
C ASP A 27 4.21 -4.78 -0.81
N ARG A 28 4.47 -4.72 0.51
CA ARG A 28 4.31 -5.90 1.38
C ARG A 28 2.91 -6.49 1.36
N LEU A 29 1.87 -5.65 1.25
CA LEU A 29 0.50 -6.13 1.12
C LEU A 29 0.26 -6.82 -0.22
N ARG A 30 0.86 -6.32 -1.31
CA ARG A 30 0.77 -6.95 -2.64
C ARG A 30 1.40 -8.34 -2.67
N ASP A 31 2.48 -8.55 -1.91
CA ASP A 31 3.18 -9.84 -1.86
C ASP A 31 2.33 -10.96 -1.23
N VAL A 32 1.32 -10.62 -0.42
CA VAL A 32 0.48 -11.58 0.30
C VAL A 32 -0.95 -11.70 -0.24
N VAL A 33 -1.37 -10.81 -1.15
CA VAL A 33 -2.69 -10.89 -1.78
C VAL A 33 -2.62 -11.65 -3.12
N PRO A 34 -3.64 -12.45 -3.47
CA PRO A 34 -3.68 -13.12 -4.76
C PRO A 34 -3.63 -12.12 -5.93
N SER A 35 -2.84 -12.43 -6.97
CA SER A 35 -2.82 -11.66 -8.22
C SER A 35 -3.19 -12.54 -9.41
N LEU A 36 -3.98 -11.99 -10.34
CA LEU A 36 -4.54 -12.69 -11.51
C LEU A 36 -3.52 -12.82 -12.66
N GLY A 37 -2.35 -13.40 -12.37
CA GLY A 37 -1.48 -14.05 -13.37
C GLY A 37 -0.76 -13.20 -14.41
N ASN A 38 -0.81 -11.86 -14.34
CA ASN A 38 -0.23 -11.00 -15.40
C ASN A 38 1.03 -10.22 -15.00
N ASP A 39 1.73 -10.60 -13.92
CA ASP A 39 2.85 -9.83 -13.32
C ASP A 39 2.54 -8.34 -13.09
N ARG A 40 1.25 -7.97 -13.18
CA ARG A 40 0.79 -6.59 -13.14
C ARG A 40 0.61 -6.19 -11.69
N LYS A 41 1.41 -5.22 -11.25
CA LYS A 41 1.27 -4.59 -9.95
C LYS A 41 -0.13 -3.97 -9.79
N LEU A 42 -0.89 -4.44 -8.82
CA LEU A 42 -2.21 -3.89 -8.47
C LEU A 42 -2.09 -2.41 -8.07
N SER A 43 -3.03 -1.56 -8.50
CA SER A 43 -3.15 -0.20 -7.97
C SER A 43 -3.43 -0.21 -6.46
N LYS A 44 -3.28 0.93 -5.77
CA LYS A 44 -3.55 1.03 -4.33
C LYS A 44 -4.99 0.61 -3.99
N PHE A 45 -5.95 1.04 -4.79
CA PHE A 45 -7.35 0.69 -4.61
C PHE A 45 -7.58 -0.82 -4.82
N GLU A 46 -7.10 -1.36 -5.94
CA GLU A 46 -7.24 -2.81 -6.23
C GLU A 46 -6.55 -3.67 -5.17
N THR A 47 -5.41 -3.23 -4.62
CA THR A 47 -4.69 -3.93 -3.54
C THR A 47 -5.56 -4.02 -2.28
N LEU A 48 -6.21 -2.91 -1.88
CA LEU A 48 -7.09 -2.90 -0.70
C LEU A 48 -8.35 -3.74 -0.92
N GLN A 49 -8.95 -3.62 -2.10
CA GLN A 49 -10.14 -4.41 -2.46
C GLN A 49 -9.81 -5.91 -2.46
N MET A 50 -8.69 -6.31 -3.05
CA MET A 50 -8.25 -7.70 -3.05
C MET A 50 -7.96 -8.20 -1.63
N ALA A 51 -7.30 -7.39 -0.79
CA ALA A 51 -7.04 -7.75 0.59
C ALA A 51 -8.34 -8.03 1.38
N GLN A 52 -9.36 -7.18 1.22
CA GLN A 52 -10.66 -7.36 1.86
C GLN A 52 -11.34 -8.65 1.39
N THR A 53 -11.41 -8.87 0.08
CA THR A 53 -12.00 -10.09 -0.49
C THR A 53 -11.25 -11.34 -0.04
N TYR A 54 -9.91 -11.28 0.02
CA TYR A 54 -9.10 -12.43 0.39
C TYR A 54 -9.25 -12.80 1.87
N ILE A 55 -9.26 -11.81 2.77
CA ILE A 55 -9.54 -12.04 4.20
C ILE A 55 -10.93 -12.69 4.37
N ALA A 56 -11.95 -12.20 3.69
CA ALA A 56 -13.29 -12.77 3.76
C ALA A 56 -13.35 -14.22 3.26
N ALA A 57 -12.68 -14.51 2.14
CA ALA A 57 -12.61 -15.85 1.57
C ALA A 57 -11.86 -16.84 2.48
N LEU A 58 -10.75 -16.42 3.08
CA LEU A 58 -10.01 -17.24 4.04
C LEU A 58 -10.83 -17.50 5.31
N HIS A 59 -11.55 -16.49 5.80
CA HIS A 59 -12.44 -16.65 6.94
C HIS A 59 -13.57 -17.64 6.63
N GLU A 60 -14.20 -17.54 5.46
CA GLU A 60 -15.24 -18.48 5.03
C GLU A 60 -14.70 -19.92 4.89
N LEU A 61 -13.51 -20.08 4.33
CA LEU A 61 -12.86 -21.39 4.22
C LEU A 61 -12.69 -22.07 5.59
N LEU A 62 -12.25 -21.32 6.60
CA LEU A 62 -12.06 -21.82 7.96
C LEU A 62 -13.37 -22.18 8.69
N GLN A 63 -14.53 -21.69 8.23
CA GLN A 63 -15.84 -22.01 8.82
C GLN A 63 -16.55 -23.17 8.12
N ARG A 64 -16.02 -23.63 6.98
CA ARG A 64 -16.60 -24.72 6.18
C ARG A 64 -16.04 -26.11 6.58
N ASP A 65 -15.03 -26.14 7.44
CA ASP A 65 -14.50 -27.32 8.12
C ASP A 65 -15.17 -27.52 9.50
#